data_AF-A0A2D5JLV9-F1
#
_entry.id   AF-A0A2D5JLV9-F1
#
_cell.length_a   1.000
_cell.length_b   1.000
_cell.length_c   1.000
_cell.angle_alpha   90.00
_cell.angle_beta   90.00
_cell.angle_gamma   90.00
#
_symmetry.space_group_name_H-M   'P 1'
#
loop_
_entity.id
_entity.type
_entity.pdbx_description
1 polymer ?
#
loop_
_entity_poly.entity_id
_entity_poly.type
_entity_poly.pdbx_seq_one_letter_code
_entity_poly.pdbx_strand_id
1 'polypeptide(L)' 'MLKLCKRVLRKVSFNHFLFQKELIKSIKWINKAEAKTLRNWCLKNYSAQYGKLIHETFEAI' A
#
# COMPACT_ATOMS: atom_id res chain seq x y z
N MET A 1 7.16 -9.84 -6.22
CA MET A 1 6.78 -8.51 -6.77
C MET A 1 6.79 -7.42 -5.68
N LEU A 2 6.66 -7.80 -4.40
CA LEU A 2 6.57 -6.92 -3.23
C LEU A 2 7.65 -5.82 -3.11
N LYS A 3 8.92 -6.11 -3.44
CA LYS A 3 10.03 -5.14 -3.34
C LYS A 3 9.79 -3.91 -4.23
N LEU A 4 9.24 -4.13 -5.44
CA LEU A 4 8.92 -3.05 -6.37
C LEU A 4 7.78 -2.18 -5.83
N CYS A 5 6.69 -2.80 -5.37
CA CYS A 5 5.54 -2.11 -4.76
C CYS A 5 5.98 -1.19 -3.62
N LYS A 6 6.78 -1.68 -2.68
CA LYS A 6 7.31 -0.86 -1.56
C LYS A 6 8.13 0.33 -2.05
N ARG A 7 8.96 0.12 -3.09
CA ARG A 7 9.78 1.19 -3.68
C ARG A 7 8.92 2.27 -4.34
N VAL A 8 7.87 1.88 -5.07
CA VAL A 8 6.94 2.81 -5.73
C VAL A 8 6.14 3.58 -4.68
N LEU A 9 5.54 2.90 -3.70
CA LEU A 9 4.76 3.53 -2.63
C LEU A 9 5.56 4.57 -1.85
N ARG A 10 6.83 4.30 -1.57
CA ARG A 10 7.73 5.27 -0.94
C ARG A 10 8.01 6.49 -1.81
N LYS A 11 8.01 6.35 -3.13
CA LYS A 11 8.19 7.50 -4.05
C LYS A 11 6.95 8.37 -4.13
N VAL A 12 5.75 7.79 -4.02
CA VAL A 12 4.48 8.53 -4.14
C VAL A 12 3.86 8.90 -2.79
N SER A 13 4.52 8.59 -1.67
CA SER A 13 3.98 8.80 -0.32
C SER A 13 3.78 10.27 0.07
N PHE A 14 4.25 11.22 -0.74
CA PHE A 14 4.02 12.65 -0.53
C PHE A 14 2.63 13.12 -1.01
N ASN A 15 1.93 12.30 -1.80
CA ASN A 15 0.65 12.67 -2.39
C ASN A 15 -0.40 11.59 -2.10
N HIS A 16 -1.45 11.97 -1.38
CA HIS A 16 -2.51 11.07 -0.95
C HIS A 16 -3.15 10.31 -2.12
N PHE A 17 -3.49 11.00 -3.20
CA PHE A 17 -4.17 10.42 -4.36
C PHE A 17 -3.25 9.44 -5.12
N LEU A 18 -1.99 9.82 -5.35
CA LEU A 18 -1.02 8.93 -6.00
C LEU A 18 -0.71 7.71 -5.14
N PHE A 19 -0.57 7.89 -3.82
CA PHE A 19 -0.36 6.78 -2.90
C PHE A 19 -1.50 5.77 -2.97
N GLN A 20 -2.76 6.23 -2.95
CA GLN A 20 -3.94 5.36 -3.09
C GLN A 20 -3.91 4.56 -4.40
N LYS A 21 -3.66 5.24 -5.53
CA LYS A 21 -3.66 4.61 -6.85
C LYS A 21 -2.59 3.53 -6.97
N GLU A 22 -1.38 3.82 -6.49
CA GLU A 22 -0.28 2.85 -6.54
C GLU A 22 -0.44 1.72 -5.50
N LEU A 23 -1.13 1.97 -4.38
CA LEU A 23 -1.49 0.94 -3.41
C LEU A 23 -2.47 -0.07 -4.01
N ILE A 24 -3.54 0.40 -4.67
CA ILE A 24 -4.51 -0.46 -5.36
C ILE A 24 -3.80 -1.32 -6.42
N LYS A 25 -2.95 -0.72 -7.25
CA LYS A 25 -2.15 -1.47 -8.25
C LYS A 25 -1.25 -2.50 -7.59
N SER A 26 -0.57 -2.12 -6.50
CA SER A 26 0.33 -3.02 -5.79
C SER A 26 -0.39 -4.25 -5.25
N ILE A 27 -1.59 -4.08 -4.67
CA ILE A 27 -2.39 -5.19 -4.15
C ILE A 27 -2.79 -6.16 -5.27
N LYS A 28 -3.14 -5.64 -6.46
CA LYS A 28 -3.51 -6.45 -7.63
C LYS A 28 -2.34 -7.23 -8.24
N TRP A 29 -1.10 -6.80 -8.03
CA TRP A 29 0.09 -7.39 -8.65
C TRP A 29 0.83 -8.41 -7.78
N ILE A 30 0.41 -8.56 -6.52
CA ILE A 30 1.08 -9.44 -5.55
C ILE A 30 0.14 -10.58 -5.12
N ASN A 31 0.72 -11.67 -4.63
CA ASN A 31 -0.07 -12.77 -4.08
C ASN A 31 -0.57 -12.46 -2.65
N LYS A 32 -1.46 -13.30 -2.11
CA LYS A 32 -2.08 -13.12 -0.78
C LYS A 32 -1.06 -13.02 0.37
N ALA A 33 0.02 -13.79 0.32
CA ALA A 33 1.08 -13.75 1.34
C ALA A 33 1.88 -12.44 1.28
N GLU A 34 2.23 -12.00 0.07
CA GLU A 34 2.86 -10.71 -0.17
C GLU A 34 1.92 -9.55 0.21
N ALA A 35 0.61 -9.67 -0.02
CA ALA A 35 -0.40 -8.67 0.34
C ALA A 35 -0.47 -8.44 1.85
N LYS A 36 -0.48 -9.50 2.65
CA LYS A 36 -0.40 -9.39 4.12
C LYS A 36 0.88 -8.69 4.57
N THR A 37 2.00 -9.02 3.92
CA THR A 37 3.30 -8.39 4.20
C THR A 37 3.32 -6.91 3.79
N LEU A 38 2.67 -6.57 2.66
CA LEU A 38 2.54 -5.20 2.19
C LEU A 38 1.67 -4.38 3.14
N ARG A 39 0.51 -4.91 3.58
CA ARG A 39 -0.39 -4.25 4.53
C ARG A 39 0.32 -3.86 5.81
N ASN A 40 1.00 -4.82 6.45
CA ASN A 40 1.74 -4.56 7.69
C ASN A 40 2.84 -3.50 7.48
N TRP A 41 3.52 -3.55 6.34
CA TRP A 41 4.54 -2.56 6.02
C TRP A 41 3.93 -1.16 5.79
N CYS A 42 2.81 -1.05 5.08
CA CYS A 42 2.13 0.24 4.88
C CYS A 42 1.64 0.83 6.21
N LEU A 43 1.02 0.03 7.07
CA LEU A 43 0.60 0.48 8.40
C LEU A 43 1.79 0.90 9.26
N LYS A 44 2.91 0.15 9.24
CA LYS A 44 4.11 0.53 10.00
C LYS A 44 4.70 1.88 9.57
N ASN A 45 4.68 2.20 8.28
CA ASN A 45 5.39 3.38 7.75
C ASN A 45 4.48 4.60 7.55
N TYR A 46 3.18 4.38 7.32
CA TYR A 46 2.26 5.43 6.89
C TYR A 46 0.93 5.44 7.65
N SER A 47 0.77 4.70 8.74
CA SER A 47 -0.48 4.71 9.53
C SER A 47 -0.87 6.11 10.02
N ALA A 48 0.11 6.92 10.43
CA ALA A 48 -0.12 8.27 10.94
C ALA A 48 -0.77 9.21 9.91
N GLN A 49 -0.46 9.02 8.61
CA GLN A 49 -0.98 9.86 7.52
C GLN A 49 -2.14 9.21 6.77
N TYR A 50 -2.05 7.90 6.54
CA TYR A 50 -2.90 7.15 5.61
C TYR A 50 -3.54 5.90 6.23
N GLY A 51 -3.59 5.78 7.57
CA GLY A 51 -4.10 4.59 8.24
C GLY A 51 -5.49 4.17 7.75
N LYS A 52 -6.45 5.10 7.72
CA LYS A 52 -7.82 4.86 7.23
C LYS A 52 -7.82 4.40 5.77
N LEU A 53 -7.13 5.13 4.89
CA LEU A 53 -7.00 4.79 3.47
C LEU A 53 -6.41 3.39 3.27
N ILE A 54 -5.37 3.03 4.03
CA ILE A 54 -4.73 1.71 3.93
C ILE A 54 -5.73 0.63 4.32
N HIS A 55 -6.46 0.81 5.42
CA HIS A 55 -7.49 -0.14 5.84
C HIS A 55 -8.57 -0.33 4.78
N GLU A 56 -9.19 0.76 4.32
CA GLU A 56 -10.25 0.73 3.32
C GLU A 56 -9.79 0.09 2.00
N THR A 57 -8.57 0.40 1.55
CA THR A 57 -8.05 -0.13 0.29
C THR A 57 -7.81 -1.65 0.35
N PHE A 58 -7.39 -2.18 1.49
CA PHE A 58 -7.19 -3.63 1.68
C PHE A 58 -8.48 -4.39 1.99
N GLU A 59 -9.56 -3.72 2.37
CA GLU A 59 -10.88 -4.33 2.60
C GLU A 59 -11.75 -4.31 1.34
N ALA A 60 -11.53 -3.35 0.44
CA ALA A 60 -12.27 -3.21 -0.82
C ALA A 60 -11.81 -4.15 -1.96
N ILE A 61 -10.74 -4.93 -1.77
CA ILE A 61 -10.13 -5.82 -2.78
C ILE A 61 -10.11 -7.25 -2.23
#